data_AF-A0A963HA07-F1
#
_entry.id   AF-A0A963HA07-F1
#
_cell.length_a   1.000
_cell.length_b   1.000
_cell.length_c   1.000
_cell.angle_alpha   90.00
_cell.angle_beta   90.00
_cell.angle_gamma   90.00
#
_symmetry.space_group_name_H-M   'P 1'
#
loop_
_entity.id
_entity.type
_entity.pdbx_description
1 polymer ?
#
loop_
_entity_poly.entity_id
_entity_poly.type
_entity_poly.pdbx_seq_one_letter_code
_entity_poly.pdbx_strand_id
1 'polypeptide(L)'
;MATASKARFNWQDPLLLEAQLSEDERMLRDAARDYCQGRLLPRVLDAFRHERTDPEIFREMGEMGLLGATIPAEYGGAGLNYVSYGLVAREVER
;
A
#
# COMPACT_ATOMS: atom_id res chain seq x y z
N MET A 1 -29.65 -30.06 15.26
CA MET A 1 -29.12 -28.75 15.72
C MET A 1 -27.72 -28.60 15.16
N ALA A 2 -27.51 -27.66 14.23
CA ALA A 2 -26.17 -27.37 13.73
C ALA A 2 -25.38 -26.62 14.81
N THR A 3 -24.26 -27.17 15.25
CA THR A 3 -23.33 -26.50 16.16
C THR A 3 -22.75 -25.26 15.47
N ALA A 4 -23.01 -24.09 16.03
CA ALA A 4 -22.43 -22.84 15.55
C ALA A 4 -20.90 -22.89 15.69
N SER A 5 -20.18 -22.72 14.58
CA SER A 5 -18.72 -22.57 14.56
C SER A 5 -18.32 -21.34 15.36
N LYS A 6 -17.29 -21.45 16.22
CA LYS A 6 -16.70 -20.28 16.90
C LYS A 6 -16.20 -19.27 15.86
N ALA A 7 -16.45 -17.98 16.10
CA ALA A 7 -15.89 -16.91 15.28
C ALA A 7 -14.36 -16.97 15.31
N ARG A 8 -13.71 -16.84 14.16
CA ARG A 8 -12.25 -16.77 14.06
C ARG A 8 -11.81 -15.34 14.36
N PHE A 9 -10.87 -15.20 15.29
CA PHE A 9 -10.28 -13.91 15.65
C PHE A 9 -8.90 -13.74 15.01
N ASN A 10 -8.68 -12.62 14.33
CA ASN A 10 -7.39 -12.23 13.77
C ASN A 10 -6.78 -11.12 14.63
N TRP A 11 -5.66 -11.37 15.32
CA TRP A 11 -5.03 -10.37 16.18
C TRP A 11 -4.32 -9.26 15.39
N GLN A 12 -3.93 -9.50 14.13
CA GLN A 12 -3.32 -8.49 13.25
C GLN A 12 -4.37 -7.58 12.60
N ASP A 13 -5.62 -8.03 12.58
CA ASP A 13 -6.76 -7.27 12.07
C ASP A 13 -8.02 -7.53 12.92
N PRO A 14 -8.06 -7.01 14.17
CA PRO A 14 -9.11 -7.35 15.13
C PRO A 14 -10.52 -6.94 14.70
N LEU A 15 -10.62 -5.88 13.90
CA LEU A 15 -11.88 -5.32 13.40
C LEU A 15 -12.12 -5.64 11.93
N LEU A 16 -11.31 -6.51 11.34
CA LEU A 16 -11.45 -6.99 9.97
C LEU A 16 -11.47 -5.86 8.94
N LEU A 17 -10.52 -4.92 9.03
CA LEU A 17 -10.28 -3.90 8.01
C LEU A 17 -10.24 -4.52 6.61
N GLU A 18 -9.66 -5.71 6.46
CA GLU A 18 -9.64 -6.44 5.19
C GLU A 18 -11.03 -6.64 4.57
N ALA A 19 -12.04 -6.90 5.41
CA ALA A 19 -13.42 -7.13 4.97
C ALA A 19 -14.17 -5.83 4.67
N GLN A 20 -13.61 -4.68 5.04
CA GLN A 20 -14.19 -3.35 4.80
C GLN A 20 -13.68 -2.70 3.51
N LEU A 21 -12.62 -3.26 2.91
CA LEU A 21 -12.01 -2.74 1.69
C LEU A 21 -12.63 -3.35 0.43
N SER A 22 -12.69 -2.55 -0.63
CA SER A 22 -13.02 -3.05 -1.96
C SER A 22 -11.94 -4.00 -2.49
N GLU A 23 -12.24 -4.74 -3.57
CA GLU A 23 -11.23 -5.57 -4.24
C GLU A 23 -10.09 -4.71 -4.82
N ASP A 24 -10.43 -3.60 -5.47
CA ASP A 24 -9.44 -2.67 -6.05
C ASP A 24 -8.53 -2.07 -4.97
N GLU A 25 -9.08 -1.70 -3.82
CA GLU A 25 -8.30 -1.19 -2.68
C GLU A 25 -7.32 -2.22 -2.12
N ARG A 26 -7.75 -3.49 -2.03
CA ARG A 26 -6.88 -4.59 -1.59
C ARG A 26 -5.78 -4.88 -2.60
N MET A 27 -6.12 -4.94 -3.88
CA MET A 27 -5.14 -5.15 -4.95
C MET A 27 -4.09 -4.04 -4.98
N LEU A 28 -4.50 -2.78 -4.87
CA LEU A 28 -3.58 -1.64 -4.83
C LEU A 28 -2.66 -1.71 -3.61
N ARG A 29 -3.22 -1.98 -2.43
CA ARG A 29 -2.42 -2.14 -1.21
C ARG A 29 -1.39 -3.25 -1.36
N ASP A 30 -1.79 -4.40 -1.90
CA ASP A 30 -0.89 -5.55 -2.05
C ASP A 30 0.24 -5.24 -3.06
N ALA A 31 -0.09 -4.56 -4.17
CA ALA A 31 0.93 -4.07 -5.10
C ALA A 31 1.89 -3.06 -4.46
N ALA A 32 1.38 -2.12 -3.66
CA ALA A 32 2.20 -1.17 -2.92
C ALA A 32 3.11 -1.90 -1.91
N ARG A 33 2.59 -2.90 -1.19
CA ARG A 33 3.36 -3.73 -0.26
C ARG A 33 4.50 -4.45 -0.98
N ASP A 34 4.21 -5.11 -2.09
CA ASP A 34 5.21 -5.88 -2.83
C ASP A 34 6.36 -5.00 -3.31
N TYR A 35 6.05 -3.79 -3.80
CA TYR A 35 7.07 -2.80 -4.15
C TYR A 35 7.88 -2.34 -2.92
N CYS A 36 7.22 -2.01 -1.81
CA CYS A 36 7.92 -1.54 -0.62
C CYS A 36 8.85 -2.60 -0.05
N GLN A 37 8.38 -3.85 0.06
CA GLN A 37 9.19 -4.96 0.59
C GLN A 37 10.28 -5.40 -0.39
N GLY A 38 10.01 -5.40 -1.69
CA GLY A 38 10.95 -5.85 -2.72
C GLY A 38 12.01 -4.80 -3.09
N ARG A 39 11.67 -3.51 -3.03
CA ARG A 39 12.52 -2.43 -3.57
C ARG A 39 12.92 -1.36 -2.56
N LEU A 40 12.04 -0.97 -1.64
CA LEU A 40 12.38 0.08 -0.65
C LEU A 40 13.12 -0.49 0.55
N LEU A 41 12.63 -1.61 1.11
CA LEU A 41 13.21 -2.24 2.29
C LEU A 41 14.71 -2.59 2.14
N PRO A 42 15.20 -3.11 0.99
CA PRO A 42 16.63 -3.37 0.83
C PRO A 42 17.50 -2.10 0.82
N ARG A 43 16.93 -0.96 0.40
CA ARG A 43 17.64 0.32 0.27
C ARG A 43 17.73 1.08 1.60
N VAL A 44 16.74 0.93 2.49
CA VAL A 44 16.51 1.84 3.62
C VAL A 44 17.68 1.92 4.60
N LEU A 45 18.37 0.80 4.90
CA LEU A 45 19.45 0.78 5.88
C LEU A 45 20.67 1.60 5.46
N ASP A 46 21.06 1.49 4.18
CA ASP A 46 22.19 2.24 3.64
C ASP A 46 21.80 3.70 3.40
N ALA A 47 20.63 3.91 2.79
CA ALA A 47 20.07 5.23 2.52
C ALA A 47 19.97 6.08 3.79
N PHE A 48 19.42 5.50 4.87
CA PHE A 48 19.31 6.19 6.16
C PHE A 48 20.67 6.46 6.80
N ARG A 49 21.58 5.47 6.79
CA ARG A 49 22.92 5.61 7.38
C ARG A 49 23.75 6.72 6.73
N HIS A 50 23.61 6.87 5.42
CA HIS A 50 24.42 7.81 4.63
C HIS A 50 23.67 9.07 4.23
N GLU A 51 22.44 9.27 4.73
CA GLU A 51 21.58 10.42 4.41
C GLU A 51 21.42 10.63 2.90
N ARG A 52 21.18 9.54 2.16
CA ARG A 52 21.01 9.55 0.70
C ARG A 52 19.62 9.09 0.31
N THR A 53 19.12 9.64 -0.79
CA THR A 53 17.89 9.21 -1.44
C THR A 53 18.20 8.85 -2.88
N ASP A 54 17.71 7.69 -3.32
CA ASP A 54 17.79 7.26 -4.71
C ASP A 54 16.67 7.95 -5.53
N PRO A 55 17.00 8.83 -6.51
CA PRO A 55 15.99 9.49 -7.34
C PRO A 55 15.15 8.53 -8.19
N GLU A 56 15.62 7.30 -8.44
CA GLU A 56 14.86 6.29 -9.19
C GLU A 56 13.56 5.91 -8.48
N ILE A 57 13.51 6.00 -7.14
CA ILE A 57 12.30 5.73 -6.35
C ILE A 57 11.10 6.55 -6.85
N PHE A 58 11.31 7.80 -7.25
CA PHE A 58 10.22 8.63 -7.78
C PHE A 58 9.71 8.13 -9.14
N ARG A 59 10.61 7.65 -10.01
CA ARG A 59 10.20 7.09 -11.31
C ARG A 59 9.43 5.79 -11.12
N GLU A 60 9.92 4.93 -10.25
CA GLU A 60 9.30 3.64 -9.93
C GLU A 60 7.89 3.83 -9.35
N MET A 61 7.73 4.73 -8.37
CA MET A 61 6.42 5.04 -7.79
C MET A 61 5.48 5.70 -8.82
N GLY A 62 6.03 6.50 -9.74
CA GLY A 62 5.27 7.11 -10.83
C GLY A 62 4.75 6.08 -11.84
N GLU A 63 5.59 5.13 -12.26
CA GLU A 63 5.21 4.04 -13.17
C GLU A 63 4.11 3.14 -12.58
N MET A 64 4.08 2.99 -11.26
CA MET A 64 3.03 2.26 -10.54
C MET A 64 1.76 3.10 -10.29
N GLY A 65 1.74 4.38 -10.64
CA GLY A 65 0.60 5.27 -10.39
C GLY A 65 0.42 5.66 -8.92
N LEU A 66 1.46 5.55 -8.09
CA LEU A 66 1.41 5.85 -6.66
C LEU A 66 1.66 7.33 -6.34
N LEU A 67 2.12 8.12 -7.33
CA LEU A 67 2.32 9.56 -7.21
C LEU A 67 1.09 10.32 -7.71
N GLY A 68 0.57 11.24 -6.90
CA GLY A 68 -0.67 11.94 -7.26
C GLY A 68 -1.85 10.99 -7.43
N ALA A 69 -1.97 9.98 -6.56
CA ALA A 69 -2.97 8.92 -6.67
C ALA A 69 -4.40 9.42 -6.90
N THR A 70 -4.79 10.54 -6.27
CA THR A 70 -6.13 11.15 -6.38
C THR A 70 -6.31 12.10 -7.56
N ILE A 71 -5.24 12.39 -8.30
CA ILE A 71 -5.26 13.28 -9.45
C ILE A 71 -5.97 12.57 -10.62
N PRO A 72 -6.85 13.26 -11.36
CA PRO A 72 -7.51 12.70 -12.54
C PRO A 72 -6.54 12.17 -13.60
N ALA A 73 -6.97 11.13 -14.31
CA ALA A 73 -6.19 10.50 -15.40
C ALA A 73 -5.86 11.46 -16.55
N GLU A 74 -6.66 12.51 -16.77
CA GLU A 74 -6.37 13.57 -17.75
C GLU A 74 -5.06 14.31 -17.48
N TYR A 75 -4.56 14.30 -16.23
CA TYR A 75 -3.26 14.87 -15.86
C TYR A 75 -2.19 13.79 -15.60
N GLY A 76 -2.46 12.54 -15.96
CA GLY A 76 -1.54 11.41 -15.74
C GLY A 76 -1.57 10.82 -14.32
N GLY A 77 -2.55 11.19 -13.49
CA GLY A 77 -2.78 10.56 -12.19
C GLY A 77 -3.61 9.28 -12.28
N ALA A 78 -3.74 8.56 -11.16
CA ALA A 78 -4.45 7.28 -11.12
C ALA A 78 -5.97 7.41 -10.85
N GLY A 79 -6.47 8.60 -10.51
CA GLY A 79 -7.88 8.84 -10.21
C GLY A 79 -8.44 8.01 -9.04
N LEU A 80 -7.57 7.60 -8.11
CA LEU A 80 -7.88 6.74 -6.98
C LEU A 80 -8.62 7.51 -5.87
N ASN A 81 -9.36 6.76 -5.05
CA ASN A 81 -10.04 7.32 -3.89
C ASN A 81 -9.05 7.56 -2.71
N TYR A 82 -9.54 8.24 -1.67
CA TYR A 82 -8.72 8.57 -0.49
C TYR A 82 -8.36 7.35 0.38
N VAL A 83 -9.18 6.29 0.37
CA VAL A 83 -8.87 5.06 1.11
C VAL A 83 -7.65 4.38 0.48
N SER A 84 -7.67 4.21 -0.84
CA SER A 84 -6.54 3.74 -1.65
C SER A 84 -5.27 4.55 -1.38
N TYR A 85 -5.36 5.88 -1.37
CA TYR A 85 -4.22 6.74 -1.01
C TYR A 85 -3.69 6.44 0.40
N GLY A 86 -4.57 6.34 1.40
CA GLY A 86 -4.19 6.01 2.78
C GLY A 86 -3.56 4.62 2.91
N LEU A 87 -4.04 3.63 2.16
CA LEU A 87 -3.48 2.29 2.13
C LEU A 87 -2.07 2.27 1.54
N VAL A 88 -1.84 2.99 0.44
CA VAL A 88 -0.50 3.14 -0.14
C VAL A 88 0.45 3.79 0.85
N ALA A 89 0.05 4.90 1.47
CA ALA A 89 0.86 5.60 2.47
C ALA A 89 1.23 4.66 3.64
N ARG A 90 0.26 3.88 4.15
CA ARG A 90 0.49 2.90 5.21
C ARG A 90 1.49 1.82 4.84
N GLU A 91 1.51 1.34 3.59
CA GLU A 91 2.48 0.32 3.17
C GLU A 91 3.88 0.90 2.94
N VAL A 92 3.98 2.18 2.55
CA VAL A 92 5.26 2.89 2.38
C VAL A 92 5.94 3.21 3.72
N GLU A 93 5.17 3.55 4.76
CA GLU A 93 5.68 3.93 6.09
C GLU A 93 5.74 2.75 7.09
N ARG A 94 5.53 1.52 6.62
CA ARG A 94 5.47 0.29 7.44
C ARG A 94 6.83 -0.10 8.03
#